data_AF-A0A1H9QVA5-F1
#
_entry.id   AF-A0A1H9QVA5-F1
#
_cell.length_a   1.000
_cell.length_b   1.000
_cell.length_c   1.000
_cell.angle_alpha   90.00
_cell.angle_beta   90.00
_cell.angle_gamma   90.00
#
_symmetry.space_group_name_H-M   'P 1'
#
loop_
_entity.id
_entity.type
_entity.pdbx_description
1 polymer ?
#
loop_
_entity_poly.entity_id
_entity_poly.type
_entity_poly.pdbx_seq_one_letter_code
_entity_poly.pdbx_strand_id
1 'polypeptide(L)'
;GLEIRTNTATGEVLHVITVTAGRSDVRVLHWQAGKPESLENDQVRYSLSDHLGSSTLEMDAKAQLLSQEIYYPYGETAWFAGRSEVEVSYKTIRYSGKERDATGLYYYGLRYYAPWLMRWINPDPSGERGGINFYEMVNGNPLKYVDRHGDAPEVPKDIHYIWIGQSNALSRYVPNIEEAALLNYDFTVNVHVDLKDGDTGAEYIEKALSKFKNIKVTQLRNEPFFTSFKSSPSYAVYADLFGDDARNYASATDVLRYSLINHYGGIYVDVDDQFKRGVRPGDFTPKKNRVFTVGPVNPPWDANEYVINNNAFASHSQNPTLLALSNEVTARYKAQQGSAAGLRLSAMPAGNEKMKIVSQVTGPKVFTSVLTSRDQKLRKLFDAVVALDQSDKPLKNPDRHYAQREKRMPFSRFIKMGQAHTWR
;
A
#
# COMPACT_ATOMS: atom_id res chain seq x y z
N GLY A 1 -21.87 -8.02 -4.83
CA GLY A 1 -21.11 -9.26 -5.05
C GLY A 1 -22.06 -10.43 -5.18
N LEU A 2 -21.64 -11.51 -5.83
CA LEU A 2 -22.38 -12.76 -5.91
C LEU A 2 -21.57 -13.86 -5.22
N GLU A 3 -22.19 -14.56 -4.29
CA GLU A 3 -21.65 -15.76 -3.64
C GLU A 3 -22.55 -16.95 -4.00
N ILE A 4 -21.93 -18.08 -4.37
CA ILE A 4 -22.65 -19.32 -4.69
C ILE A 4 -22.32 -20.33 -3.61
N ARG A 5 -23.35 -20.78 -2.90
CA ARG A 5 -23.27 -21.79 -1.84
C ARG A 5 -23.90 -23.08 -2.34
N THR A 6 -23.13 -24.15 -2.28
CA THR A 6 -23.60 -25.49 -2.69
C THR A 6 -23.44 -26.45 -1.52
N ASN A 7 -24.55 -27.01 -1.08
CA ASN A 7 -24.56 -28.08 -0.10
C ASN A 7 -24.78 -29.41 -0.82
N THR A 8 -23.70 -30.18 -1.00
CA THR A 8 -23.76 -31.46 -1.71
C THR A 8 -24.53 -32.54 -0.96
N ALA A 9 -24.72 -32.40 0.35
CA ALA A 9 -25.45 -33.38 1.15
C ALA A 9 -26.97 -33.20 1.02
N THR A 10 -27.45 -31.95 0.93
CA THR A 10 -28.88 -31.64 0.79
C THR A 10 -29.31 -31.39 -0.66
N GLY A 11 -28.34 -31.15 -1.56
CA GLY A 11 -28.61 -30.71 -2.94
C GLY A 11 -28.99 -29.23 -3.05
N GLU A 12 -28.89 -28.45 -1.96
CA GLU A 12 -29.20 -27.03 -1.97
C GLU A 12 -28.15 -26.24 -2.77
N VAL A 13 -28.64 -25.35 -3.64
CA VAL A 13 -27.83 -24.39 -4.39
C VAL A 13 -28.43 -23.00 -4.15
N LEU A 14 -27.74 -22.20 -3.34
CA LEU A 14 -28.14 -20.87 -2.93
C LEU A 14 -27.18 -19.82 -3.49
N HIS A 15 -27.71 -18.87 -4.24
CA HIS A 15 -27.04 -17.66 -4.68
C HIS A 15 -27.34 -16.53 -3.70
N VAL A 16 -26.30 -15.96 -3.11
CA VAL A 16 -26.40 -14.80 -2.23
C VAL A 16 -25.88 -13.58 -2.97
N ILE A 17 -26.78 -12.66 -3.29
CA ILE A 17 -26.46 -11.39 -3.95
C ILE A 17 -26.36 -10.32 -2.87
N THR A 18 -25.22 -9.64 -2.79
CA THR A 18 -24.96 -8.60 -1.79
C THR A 18 -24.76 -7.25 -2.47
N VAL A 19 -25.51 -6.24 -2.02
CA VAL A 19 -25.36 -4.83 -2.42
C VAL A 19 -25.07 -4.00 -1.18
N THR A 20 -23.94 -3.30 -1.17
CA THR A 20 -23.54 -2.43 -0.05
C THR A 20 -24.03 -1.01 -0.29
N ALA A 21 -24.75 -0.45 0.69
CA ALA A 21 -25.27 0.90 0.68
C ALA A 21 -24.75 1.65 1.92
N GLY A 22 -23.58 2.27 1.80
CA GLY A 22 -22.93 2.95 2.93
C GLY A 22 -22.44 1.96 4.00
N ARG A 23 -23.01 2.04 5.21
CA ARG A 23 -22.68 1.13 6.35
C ARG A 23 -23.60 -0.09 6.45
N SER A 24 -24.62 -0.14 5.61
CA SER A 24 -25.63 -1.20 5.59
C SER A 24 -25.46 -2.06 4.35
N ASP A 25 -25.87 -3.31 4.45
CA ASP A 25 -25.89 -4.25 3.34
C ASP A 25 -27.31 -4.72 3.08
N VAL A 26 -27.62 -4.91 1.80
CA VAL A 26 -28.82 -5.60 1.34
C VAL A 26 -28.39 -6.92 0.73
N ARG A 27 -29.01 -8.01 1.18
CA ARG A 27 -28.79 -9.36 0.66
C ARG A 27 -30.05 -9.88 0.01
N VAL A 28 -29.89 -10.60 -1.08
CA VAL A 28 -30.97 -11.37 -1.72
C VAL A 28 -30.57 -12.84 -1.69
N LEU A 29 -31.44 -13.66 -1.09
CA LEU A 29 -31.30 -15.12 -1.09
C LEU A 29 -32.10 -15.69 -2.25
N HIS A 30 -31.39 -16.17 -3.27
CA HIS A 30 -31.96 -16.80 -4.45
C HIS A 30 -31.58 -18.28 -4.48
N TRP A 31 -32.55 -19.15 -4.25
CA TRP A 31 -32.35 -20.60 -4.37
C TRP A 31 -32.55 -21.03 -5.82
N GLN A 32 -31.50 -21.61 -6.40
CA GLN A 32 -31.58 -22.33 -7.67
C GLN A 32 -32.10 -23.76 -7.47
N ALA A 33 -31.78 -24.37 -6.32
CA ALA A 33 -32.26 -25.70 -5.94
C ALA A 33 -32.33 -25.84 -4.40
N GLY A 34 -33.23 -26.71 -3.91
CA GLY A 34 -33.32 -27.06 -2.49
C GLY A 34 -33.84 -25.94 -1.57
N LYS A 35 -34.69 -25.03 -2.08
CA LYS A 35 -35.31 -23.95 -1.29
C LYS A 35 -36.14 -24.55 -0.13
N PRO A 36 -35.99 -24.06 1.11
CA PRO A 36 -36.90 -24.42 2.19
C PRO A 36 -38.36 -24.08 1.86
N GLU A 37 -39.29 -24.95 2.25
CA GLU A 37 -40.72 -24.76 1.98
C GLU A 37 -41.28 -23.51 2.65
N SER A 38 -40.78 -23.17 3.84
CA SER A 38 -41.25 -22.05 4.66
C SER A 38 -40.76 -20.68 4.21
N LEU A 39 -39.86 -20.60 3.23
CA LEU A 39 -39.27 -19.35 2.76
C LEU A 39 -39.70 -19.02 1.33
N GLU A 40 -39.89 -17.74 1.04
CA GLU A 40 -40.03 -17.25 -0.32
C GLU A 40 -38.67 -17.27 -1.03
N ASN A 41 -38.67 -17.51 -2.35
CA ASN A 41 -37.48 -17.30 -3.15
C ASN A 41 -37.20 -15.81 -3.31
N ASP A 42 -35.98 -15.44 -3.70
CA ASP A 42 -35.55 -14.05 -3.89
C ASP A 42 -35.77 -13.18 -2.65
N GLN A 43 -35.66 -13.77 -1.46
CA GLN A 43 -35.91 -13.09 -0.21
C GLN A 43 -34.88 -11.96 -0.01
N VAL A 44 -35.36 -10.72 0.06
CA VAL A 44 -34.55 -9.54 0.35
C VAL A 44 -34.40 -9.37 1.86
N ARG A 45 -33.16 -9.16 2.31
CA ARG A 45 -32.77 -8.95 3.70
C ARG A 45 -31.95 -7.67 3.83
N TYR A 46 -32.50 -6.69 4.51
CA TYR A 46 -31.83 -5.43 4.85
C TYR A 46 -31.12 -5.58 6.19
N SER A 47 -29.79 -5.43 6.20
CA SER A 47 -28.99 -5.46 7.42
C SER A 47 -28.73 -4.04 7.91
N LEU A 48 -29.09 -3.77 9.17
CA LEU A 48 -28.69 -2.57 9.88
C LEU A 48 -27.49 -2.89 10.77
N SER A 49 -26.54 -1.97 10.81
CA SER A 49 -25.25 -2.17 11.47
C SER A 49 -25.01 -1.14 12.57
N ASP A 50 -24.26 -1.53 13.60
CA ASP A 50 -23.74 -0.59 14.60
C ASP A 50 -22.56 0.25 14.07
N HIS A 51 -21.91 1.03 14.94
CA HIS A 51 -20.78 1.89 14.55
C HIS A 51 -19.52 1.10 14.17
N LEU A 52 -19.43 -0.18 14.55
CA LEU A 52 -18.34 -1.09 14.19
C LEU A 52 -18.64 -1.89 12.91
N GLY A 53 -19.86 -1.77 12.38
CA GLY A 53 -20.33 -2.52 11.22
C GLY A 53 -20.91 -3.89 11.57
N SER A 54 -21.16 -4.20 12.84
CA SER A 54 -21.80 -5.46 13.25
C SER A 54 -23.27 -5.48 12.85
N SER A 55 -23.74 -6.55 12.22
CA SER A 55 -25.14 -6.71 11.80
C SER A 55 -26.05 -6.94 13.01
N THR A 56 -26.76 -5.90 13.44
CA THR A 56 -27.61 -5.92 14.64
C THR A 56 -29.06 -6.29 14.35
N LEU A 57 -29.58 -5.91 13.19
CA LEU A 57 -30.96 -6.18 12.78
C LEU A 57 -30.98 -6.63 11.32
N GLU A 58 -31.78 -7.66 11.02
CA GLU A 58 -32.18 -7.98 9.65
C GLU A 58 -33.68 -7.74 9.50
N MET A 59 -34.07 -7.10 8.40
CA MET A 59 -35.47 -6.83 8.04
C MET A 59 -35.77 -7.34 6.65
N ASP A 60 -37.03 -7.72 6.40
CA ASP A 60 -37.49 -8.07 5.05
C ASP A 60 -37.87 -6.82 4.22
N ALA A 61 -38.30 -7.05 2.98
CA ALA A 61 -38.73 -5.97 2.07
C ALA A 61 -39.93 -5.15 2.56
N LYS A 62 -40.68 -5.65 3.55
CA LYS A 62 -41.80 -4.93 4.18
C LYS A 62 -41.40 -4.27 5.49
N ALA A 63 -40.09 -4.18 5.77
CA ALA A 63 -39.51 -3.70 7.02
C ALA A 63 -39.95 -4.49 8.26
N GLN A 64 -40.38 -5.75 8.09
CA GLN A 64 -40.65 -6.62 9.23
C GLN A 64 -39.35 -7.26 9.72
N LEU A 65 -39.22 -7.40 11.05
CA LEU A 65 -38.02 -7.94 11.68
C LEU A 65 -37.85 -9.43 11.34
N LEU A 66 -36.69 -9.78 10.79
CA LEU A 66 -36.25 -11.16 10.56
C LEU A 66 -35.46 -11.69 11.74
N SER A 67 -34.42 -10.95 12.14
CA SER A 67 -33.52 -11.31 13.22
C SER A 67 -32.98 -10.07 13.93
N GLN A 68 -32.63 -10.22 15.19
CA GLN A 68 -31.92 -9.23 15.99
C GLN A 68 -30.80 -9.91 16.77
N GLU A 69 -29.62 -9.30 16.76
CA GLU A 69 -28.42 -9.82 17.39
C GLU A 69 -27.67 -8.72 18.15
N ILE A 70 -27.24 -9.03 19.36
CA ILE A 70 -26.45 -8.16 20.24
C ILE A 70 -25.15 -8.86 20.55
N TYR A 71 -24.05 -8.12 20.52
CA TYR A 71 -22.70 -8.64 20.69
C TYR A 71 -22.11 -8.18 22.02
N TYR A 72 -21.36 -9.07 22.68
CA TYR A 72 -20.35 -8.66 23.64
C TYR A 72 -19.26 -7.84 22.94
N PRO A 73 -18.46 -7.01 23.66
CA PRO A 73 -17.48 -6.12 23.04
C PRO A 73 -16.54 -6.81 22.04
N TYR A 74 -16.12 -8.03 22.34
CA TYR A 74 -15.21 -8.84 21.53
C TYR A 74 -15.91 -9.75 20.50
N GLY A 75 -17.19 -9.52 20.22
CA GLY A 75 -17.89 -10.10 19.08
C GLY A 75 -18.57 -11.45 19.30
N GLU A 76 -18.49 -12.00 20.52
CA GLU A 76 -19.35 -13.13 20.89
C GLU A 76 -20.81 -12.67 20.97
N THR A 77 -21.74 -13.50 20.51
CA THR A 77 -23.16 -13.18 20.53
C THR A 77 -23.68 -13.21 21.97
N ALA A 78 -24.09 -12.04 22.49
CA ALA A 78 -24.67 -11.91 23.83
C ALA A 78 -26.15 -12.29 23.84
N TRP A 79 -26.86 -11.94 22.78
CA TRP A 79 -28.27 -12.27 22.61
C TRP A 79 -28.61 -12.37 21.13
N PHE A 80 -29.45 -13.33 20.77
CA PHE A 80 -29.88 -13.55 19.40
C PHE A 80 -31.28 -14.11 19.36
N ALA A 81 -32.15 -13.48 18.56
CA ALA A 81 -33.48 -13.95 18.29
C ALA A 81 -33.86 -13.68 16.84
N GLY A 82 -34.80 -14.46 16.32
CA GLY A 82 -35.46 -14.18 15.05
C GLY A 82 -36.83 -14.83 15.03
N ARG A 83 -37.65 -14.45 14.05
CA ARG A 83 -39.05 -14.91 13.98
C ARG A 83 -39.19 -16.37 13.51
N SER A 84 -38.14 -16.94 12.93
CA SER A 84 -38.09 -18.32 12.44
C SER A 84 -36.66 -18.87 12.53
N GLU A 85 -36.51 -20.10 13.01
CA GLU A 85 -35.23 -20.80 13.06
C GLU A 85 -34.62 -20.97 11.67
N VAL A 86 -35.46 -21.28 10.67
CA VAL A 86 -35.04 -21.44 9.28
C VAL A 86 -34.51 -20.11 8.74
N GLU A 87 -35.19 -18.98 8.96
CA GLU A 87 -34.71 -17.68 8.48
C GLU A 87 -33.38 -17.29 9.12
N VAL A 88 -33.26 -17.52 10.42
CA VAL A 88 -32.07 -17.24 11.21
C VAL A 88 -30.86 -18.05 10.76
N SER A 89 -31.05 -19.29 10.30
CA SER A 89 -29.97 -20.16 9.83
C SER A 89 -29.20 -19.58 8.63
N TYR A 90 -29.83 -18.71 7.84
CA TYR A 90 -29.19 -18.04 6.70
C TYR A 90 -28.44 -16.74 7.08
N LYS A 91 -28.44 -16.33 8.35
CA LYS A 91 -27.63 -15.20 8.83
C LYS A 91 -26.19 -15.64 9.07
N THR A 92 -25.32 -15.38 8.10
CA THR A 92 -23.88 -15.70 8.21
C THR A 92 -23.00 -14.53 8.57
N ILE A 93 -23.40 -13.30 8.22
CA ILE A 93 -22.60 -12.10 8.52
C ILE A 93 -23.15 -11.38 9.73
N ARG A 94 -22.26 -11.18 10.70
CA ARG A 94 -22.59 -10.85 12.08
C ARG A 94 -21.68 -9.74 12.61
N TYR A 95 -20.82 -10.03 13.58
CA TYR A 95 -19.92 -9.05 14.19
C TYR A 95 -18.95 -8.43 13.17
N SER A 96 -18.74 -7.10 13.27
CA SER A 96 -17.83 -6.33 12.39
C SER A 96 -18.06 -6.55 10.89
N GLY A 97 -19.26 -6.94 10.47
CA GLY A 97 -19.58 -7.27 9.09
C GLY A 97 -18.83 -8.48 8.55
N LYS A 98 -18.37 -9.39 9.44
CA LYS A 98 -17.65 -10.60 9.08
C LYS A 98 -18.52 -11.84 9.15
N GLU A 99 -18.19 -12.81 8.30
CA GLU A 99 -18.84 -14.10 8.29
C GLU A 99 -18.39 -14.92 9.50
N ARG A 100 -19.36 -15.40 10.27
CA ARG A 100 -19.14 -16.42 11.30
C ARG A 100 -19.46 -17.77 10.70
N ASP A 101 -18.44 -18.61 10.60
CA ASP A 101 -18.62 -19.95 10.05
C ASP A 101 -19.19 -20.93 11.08
N ALA A 102 -19.46 -22.17 10.66
CA ALA A 102 -20.01 -23.20 11.51
C ALA A 102 -19.08 -23.61 12.68
N THR A 103 -17.79 -23.27 12.63
CA THR A 103 -16.86 -23.51 13.74
C THR A 103 -17.00 -22.46 14.85
N GLY A 104 -17.75 -21.39 14.59
CA GLY A 104 -17.92 -20.23 15.45
C GLY A 104 -16.87 -19.14 15.22
N LEU A 105 -15.83 -19.42 14.41
CA LEU A 105 -14.80 -18.46 14.08
C LEU A 105 -15.32 -17.41 13.10
N TYR A 106 -14.81 -16.19 13.23
CA TYR A 106 -15.03 -15.15 12.24
C TYR A 106 -13.91 -15.13 11.21
N TYR A 107 -14.27 -15.19 9.92
CA TYR A 107 -13.31 -15.05 8.83
C TYR A 107 -13.15 -13.58 8.45
N TYR A 108 -11.96 -13.01 8.72
CA TYR A 108 -11.66 -11.61 8.39
C TYR A 108 -10.93 -11.46 7.04
N GLY A 109 -10.48 -12.57 6.44
CA GLY A 109 -9.75 -12.59 5.16
C GLY A 109 -8.40 -13.28 5.28
N LEU A 110 -7.48 -12.72 6.06
CA LEU A 110 -6.15 -13.31 6.28
C LEU A 110 -6.04 -14.10 7.57
N ARG A 111 -6.89 -13.79 8.55
CA ARG A 111 -6.93 -14.46 9.84
C ARG A 111 -8.35 -14.86 10.19
N TYR A 112 -8.43 -15.94 10.96
CA TYR A 112 -9.64 -16.31 11.68
C TYR A 112 -9.56 -15.76 13.09
N TYR A 113 -10.70 -15.25 13.57
CA TYR A 113 -10.83 -14.65 14.89
C TYR A 113 -11.71 -15.53 15.78
N ALA A 114 -11.25 -15.79 17.00
CA ALA A 114 -12.01 -16.54 18.01
C ALA A 114 -12.61 -15.55 19.03
N PRO A 115 -13.89 -15.18 18.88
CA PRO A 115 -14.54 -14.20 19.76
C PRO A 115 -14.53 -14.60 21.24
N TRP A 116 -14.72 -15.90 21.55
CA TRP A 116 -14.65 -16.43 22.92
C TRP A 116 -13.25 -16.38 23.55
N LEU A 117 -12.18 -16.31 22.75
CA LEU A 117 -10.81 -16.11 23.24
C LEU A 117 -10.39 -14.63 23.21
N MET A 118 -11.22 -13.76 22.64
CA MET A 118 -10.97 -12.34 22.46
C MET A 118 -9.67 -12.05 21.69
N ARG A 119 -9.28 -12.94 20.77
CA ARG A 119 -8.01 -12.89 20.05
C ARG A 119 -8.03 -13.64 18.71
N TRP A 120 -7.03 -13.38 17.89
CA TRP A 120 -6.77 -14.14 16.67
C TRP A 120 -6.30 -15.54 16.99
N ILE A 121 -6.65 -16.52 16.14
CA ILE A 121 -6.18 -17.91 16.32
C ILE A 121 -4.81 -18.17 15.69
N ASN A 122 -4.34 -17.24 14.87
CA ASN A 122 -3.05 -17.33 14.20
C ASN A 122 -2.33 -15.97 14.29
N PRO A 123 -0.99 -15.97 14.32
CA PRO A 123 -0.22 -14.75 14.50
C PRO A 123 -0.44 -13.77 13.34
N ASP A 124 -0.38 -12.49 13.67
CA ASP A 124 -0.48 -11.36 12.76
C ASP A 124 0.55 -11.48 11.60
N PRO A 125 0.09 -11.63 10.34
CA PRO A 125 0.97 -11.60 9.17
C PRO A 125 1.74 -10.29 8.97
N SER A 126 1.30 -9.17 9.53
CA SER A 126 1.97 -7.86 9.57
C SER A 126 3.21 -7.83 10.47
N GLY A 127 3.34 -8.79 11.40
CA GLY A 127 4.47 -8.95 12.32
C GLY A 127 4.45 -7.91 13.44
N GLU A 128 5.61 -7.36 13.80
CA GLU A 128 5.78 -6.38 14.88
C GLU A 128 4.98 -5.07 14.68
N ARG A 129 4.39 -4.83 13.49
CA ARG A 129 3.50 -3.69 13.24
C ARG A 129 2.17 -3.77 13.97
N GLY A 130 1.61 -4.97 14.13
CA GLY A 130 0.43 -5.17 14.98
C GLY A 130 0.76 -5.10 16.47
N GLY A 131 2.01 -4.79 16.82
CA GLY A 131 2.52 -4.81 18.17
C GLY A 131 3.32 -6.08 18.46
N ILE A 132 3.89 -6.13 19.65
CA ILE A 132 4.65 -7.29 20.15
C ILE A 132 3.75 -8.51 20.41
N ASN A 133 2.43 -8.31 20.48
CA ASN A 133 1.45 -9.36 20.68
C ASN A 133 0.78 -9.72 19.34
N PHE A 134 1.32 -10.72 18.66
CA PHE A 134 0.81 -11.14 17.34
C PHE A 134 -0.60 -11.72 17.34
N TYR A 135 -1.22 -11.93 18.50
CA TYR A 135 -2.57 -12.45 18.61
C TYR A 135 -3.59 -11.38 19.05
N GLU A 136 -3.13 -10.14 19.27
CA GLU A 136 -3.96 -9.06 19.78
C GLU A 136 -5.06 -8.66 18.80
N MET A 137 -6.28 -8.57 19.31
CA MET A 137 -7.43 -8.04 18.57
C MET A 137 -7.52 -6.53 18.83
N VAL A 138 -7.41 -5.74 17.76
CA VAL A 138 -7.72 -4.29 17.71
C VAL A 138 -7.19 -3.45 18.89
N ASN A 139 -5.93 -3.68 19.27
CA ASN A 139 -5.25 -2.98 20.37
C ASN A 139 -6.02 -3.02 21.70
N GLY A 140 -6.71 -4.13 21.97
CA GLY A 140 -7.50 -4.33 23.18
C GLY A 140 -8.73 -3.41 23.32
N ASN A 141 -9.13 -2.70 22.26
CA ASN A 141 -10.26 -1.76 22.30
C ASN A 141 -11.26 -1.99 21.15
N PRO A 142 -12.07 -3.06 21.23
CA PRO A 142 -13.00 -3.44 20.17
C PRO A 142 -14.26 -2.58 20.12
N LEU A 143 -14.43 -1.64 21.04
CA LEU A 143 -15.51 -0.64 21.00
C LEU A 143 -15.16 0.56 20.13
N LYS A 144 -13.87 0.75 19.82
CA LYS A 144 -13.35 1.89 19.05
C LYS A 144 -12.77 1.49 17.70
N TYR A 145 -12.09 0.34 17.64
CA TYR A 145 -11.32 -0.08 16.48
C TYR A 145 -11.95 -1.31 15.81
N VAL A 146 -11.79 -1.41 14.49
CA VAL A 146 -12.31 -2.51 13.65
C VAL A 146 -11.18 -3.01 12.74
N ASP A 147 -10.89 -4.31 12.78
CA ASP A 147 -10.01 -4.94 11.78
C ASP A 147 -10.84 -5.31 10.54
N ARG A 148 -10.36 -4.94 9.36
CA ARG A 148 -11.07 -5.22 8.09
C ARG A 148 -10.58 -6.47 7.39
N HIS A 149 -9.38 -6.95 7.66
CA HIS A 149 -8.72 -7.93 6.81
C HIS A 149 -8.05 -9.07 7.58
N GLY A 150 -8.04 -9.02 8.92
CA GLY A 150 -7.12 -9.82 9.70
C GLY A 150 -5.70 -9.47 9.28
N ASP A 151 -5.45 -8.16 9.14
CA ASP A 151 -4.21 -7.42 8.78
C ASP A 151 -3.38 -7.77 7.53
N ALA A 152 -3.86 -7.34 6.37
CA ALA A 152 -2.99 -7.02 5.24
C ALA A 152 -2.44 -5.60 5.43
N PRO A 153 -1.12 -5.38 5.37
CA PRO A 153 -0.61 -4.03 5.49
C PRO A 153 -1.01 -3.19 4.26
N GLU A 154 -1.87 -2.21 4.47
CA GLU A 154 -2.32 -1.26 3.45
C GLU A 154 -1.22 -0.23 3.15
N VAL A 155 -1.31 0.43 2.00
CA VAL A 155 -0.51 1.62 1.72
C VAL A 155 -1.19 2.80 2.41
N PRO A 156 -0.56 3.45 3.41
CA PRO A 156 -1.07 4.68 4.01
C PRO A 156 -1.46 5.74 2.99
N LYS A 157 -2.43 6.58 3.34
CA LYS A 157 -2.83 7.72 2.52
C LYS A 157 -1.89 8.92 2.72
N ASP A 158 -0.61 8.65 2.55
CA ASP A 158 0.47 9.61 2.68
C ASP A 158 1.25 9.63 1.37
N ILE A 159 1.40 10.82 0.79
CA ILE A 159 2.28 11.09 -0.34
C ILE A 159 3.51 11.79 0.24
N HIS A 160 4.69 11.31 -0.11
CA HIS A 160 5.97 11.77 0.41
C HIS A 160 6.82 12.34 -0.71
N TYR A 161 7.13 13.63 -0.59
CA TYR A 161 8.13 14.34 -1.37
C TYR A 161 9.35 14.58 -0.50
N ILE A 162 10.54 14.31 -1.02
CA ILE A 162 11.80 14.58 -0.32
C ILE A 162 12.56 15.64 -1.12
N TRP A 163 12.99 16.70 -0.43
CA TRP A 163 13.86 17.70 -1.00
C TRP A 163 15.06 17.96 -0.10
N ILE A 164 16.25 17.77 -0.63
CA ILE A 164 17.50 18.09 0.05
C ILE A 164 18.32 19.05 -0.82
N GLY A 165 18.90 20.08 -0.22
CA GLY A 165 19.65 21.11 -0.95
C GLY A 165 19.12 22.54 -0.74
N GLN A 166 18.86 23.27 -1.81
CA GLN A 166 18.48 24.69 -1.76
C GLN A 166 16.98 24.88 -2.03
N SER A 167 16.33 25.74 -1.26
CA SER A 167 14.88 26.02 -1.30
C SER A 167 14.44 26.69 -2.60
N ASN A 168 15.29 27.53 -3.19
CA ASN A 168 15.01 28.22 -4.45
C ASN A 168 14.76 27.27 -5.63
N ALA A 169 15.41 26.10 -5.62
CA ALA A 169 15.22 25.07 -6.63
C ALA A 169 13.95 24.26 -6.36
N LEU A 170 13.56 24.04 -5.09
CA LEU A 170 12.27 23.45 -4.74
C LEU A 170 11.10 24.34 -5.17
N SER A 171 11.23 25.67 -5.06
CA SER A 171 10.18 26.62 -5.44
C SER A 171 9.66 26.43 -6.87
N ARG A 172 10.48 25.88 -7.77
CA ARG A 172 10.08 25.58 -9.17
C ARG A 172 9.07 24.45 -9.27
N TYR A 173 9.03 23.56 -8.28
CA TYR A 173 8.20 22.37 -8.24
C TYR A 173 7.02 22.49 -7.28
N VAL A 174 6.89 23.61 -6.57
CA VAL A 174 5.71 23.92 -5.74
C VAL A 174 4.41 23.66 -6.51
N PRO A 175 4.22 24.08 -7.79
CA PRO A 175 3.00 23.78 -8.53
C PRO A 175 2.66 22.28 -8.65
N ASN A 176 3.67 21.40 -8.79
CA ASN A 176 3.44 19.95 -8.84
C ASN A 176 2.93 19.42 -7.50
N ILE A 177 3.45 19.94 -6.39
CA ILE A 177 3.02 19.57 -5.02
C ILE A 177 1.60 20.07 -4.76
N GLU A 178 1.28 21.30 -5.18
CA GLU A 178 -0.08 21.85 -5.11
C GLU A 178 -1.07 21.00 -5.91
N GLU A 179 -0.72 20.60 -7.14
CA GLU A 179 -1.55 19.74 -7.99
C GLU A 179 -1.75 18.35 -7.36
N ALA A 180 -0.71 17.75 -6.78
CA ALA A 180 -0.82 16.49 -6.06
C ALA A 180 -1.79 16.59 -4.88
N ALA A 181 -1.76 17.69 -4.11
CA ALA A 181 -2.68 17.92 -3.00
C ALA A 181 -4.12 18.13 -3.45
N LEU A 182 -4.35 18.83 -4.57
CA LEU A 182 -5.67 19.02 -5.18
C LEU A 182 -6.27 17.70 -5.67
N LEU A 183 -5.47 16.89 -6.37
CA LEU A 183 -5.93 15.63 -6.94
C LEU A 183 -6.16 14.54 -5.89
N ASN A 184 -5.50 14.65 -4.74
CA ASN A 184 -5.54 13.66 -3.65
C ASN A 184 -5.99 14.31 -2.34
N TYR A 185 -7.15 14.95 -2.34
CA TYR A 185 -7.66 15.72 -1.20
C TYR A 185 -7.89 14.88 0.09
N ASP A 186 -8.01 13.55 -0.03
CA ASP A 186 -8.14 12.61 1.07
C ASP A 186 -6.80 11.99 1.54
N PHE A 187 -5.68 12.44 0.96
CA PHE A 187 -4.32 12.07 1.34
C PHE A 187 -3.63 13.23 2.07
N THR A 188 -2.71 12.89 2.98
CA THR A 188 -1.72 13.86 3.48
C THR A 188 -0.55 13.91 2.52
N VAL A 189 -0.17 15.11 2.06
CA VAL A 189 1.02 15.35 1.25
C VAL A 189 2.11 15.89 2.16
N ASN A 190 3.12 15.06 2.43
CA ASN A 190 4.25 15.37 3.29
C ASN A 190 5.45 15.79 2.42
N VAL A 191 5.97 16.99 2.67
CA VAL A 191 7.15 17.56 2.01
C VAL A 191 8.27 17.64 3.03
N HIS A 192 9.18 16.68 2.95
CA HIS A 192 10.31 16.53 3.85
C HIS A 192 11.50 17.33 3.32
N VAL A 193 11.91 18.39 4.02
CA VAL A 193 13.00 19.27 3.59
C VAL A 193 14.25 19.12 4.47
N ASP A 194 15.43 19.02 3.85
CA ASP A 194 16.75 19.15 4.53
C ASP A 194 17.58 20.17 3.76
N LEU A 195 17.49 21.44 4.18
CA LEU A 195 18.12 22.55 3.48
C LEU A 195 19.61 22.73 3.87
N LYS A 196 20.42 23.16 2.91
CA LYS A 196 21.89 23.25 3.03
C LYS A 196 22.37 24.70 3.17
N ASP A 197 23.61 24.85 3.65
CA ASP A 197 24.37 26.11 3.62
C ASP A 197 23.70 27.31 4.31
N GLY A 198 22.92 27.04 5.37
CA GLY A 198 22.21 28.07 6.13
C GLY A 198 20.95 28.60 5.43
N ASP A 199 20.48 27.93 4.38
CA ASP A 199 19.22 28.27 3.71
C ASP A 199 18.03 28.09 4.66
N THR A 200 17.36 29.21 4.97
CA THR A 200 16.18 29.30 5.84
C THR A 200 14.85 29.34 5.08
N GLY A 201 14.86 29.10 3.77
CA GLY A 201 13.70 29.20 2.88
C GLY A 201 12.59 28.17 3.10
N ALA A 202 12.74 27.25 4.06
CA ALA A 202 11.70 26.28 4.42
C ALA A 202 10.38 26.99 4.83
N GLU A 203 10.46 28.09 5.58
CA GLU A 203 9.28 28.88 5.98
C GLU A 203 8.57 29.50 4.78
N TYR A 204 9.31 29.89 3.74
CA TYR A 204 8.72 30.40 2.51
C TYR A 204 7.94 29.31 1.76
N ILE A 205 8.51 28.10 1.67
CA ILE A 205 7.84 26.95 1.05
C ILE A 205 6.59 26.57 1.85
N GLU A 206 6.69 26.51 3.18
CA GLU A 206 5.55 26.25 4.06
C GLU A 206 4.44 27.30 3.86
N LYS A 207 4.82 28.59 3.82
CA LYS A 207 3.87 29.68 3.58
C LYS A 207 3.20 29.55 2.21
N ALA A 208 3.94 29.21 1.16
CA ALA A 208 3.39 29.03 -0.19
C ALA A 208 2.35 27.89 -0.24
N LEU A 209 2.59 26.81 0.53
CA LEU A 209 1.73 25.63 0.57
C LEU A 209 0.63 25.69 1.64
N SER A 210 0.67 26.68 2.55
CA SER A 210 -0.24 26.83 3.70
C SER A 210 -1.73 26.92 3.36
N LYS A 211 -2.06 27.29 2.11
CA LYS A 211 -3.44 27.30 1.61
C LYS A 211 -4.07 25.89 1.51
N PHE A 212 -3.26 24.84 1.50
CA PHE A 212 -3.72 23.45 1.44
C PHE A 212 -3.69 22.81 2.82
N LYS A 213 -4.87 22.45 3.33
CA LYS A 213 -5.01 21.82 4.66
C LYS A 213 -4.40 20.42 4.75
N ASN A 214 -4.20 19.77 3.62
CA ASN A 214 -3.66 18.42 3.52
C ASN A 214 -2.17 18.38 3.15
N ILE A 215 -1.48 19.53 3.07
CA ILE A 215 -0.02 19.57 2.91
C ILE A 215 0.64 19.81 4.27
N LYS A 216 1.72 19.07 4.52
CA LYS A 216 2.63 19.28 5.66
C LYS A 216 4.04 19.47 5.14
N VAL A 217 4.66 20.59 5.47
CA VAL A 217 6.09 20.81 5.23
C VAL A 217 6.83 20.59 6.55
N THR A 218 7.82 19.72 6.55
CA THR A 218 8.55 19.35 7.76
C THR A 218 10.04 19.39 7.53
N GLN A 219 10.77 19.88 8.53
CA GLN A 219 12.23 19.79 8.56
C GLN A 219 12.61 18.34 8.85
N LEU A 220 13.16 17.64 7.85
CA LEU A 220 13.45 16.20 7.89
C LEU A 220 14.25 15.82 9.14
N ARG A 221 15.25 16.64 9.51
CA ARG A 221 16.13 16.38 10.67
C ARG A 221 15.41 16.37 12.01
N ASN A 222 14.25 17.01 12.10
CA ASN A 222 13.44 17.11 13.31
C ASN A 222 12.40 15.99 13.41
N GLU A 223 12.27 15.16 12.38
CA GLU A 223 11.29 14.08 12.35
C GLU A 223 11.73 12.87 13.19
N PRO A 224 10.79 12.15 13.83
CA PRO A 224 11.08 10.88 14.51
C PRO A 224 11.77 9.85 13.61
N PHE A 225 11.40 9.83 12.32
CA PHE A 225 12.05 9.01 11.30
C PHE A 225 13.56 9.27 11.24
N PHE A 226 13.99 10.53 11.15
CA PHE A 226 15.40 10.85 10.95
C PHE A 226 16.25 10.48 12.15
N THR A 227 15.68 10.53 13.37
CA THR A 227 16.34 10.01 14.57
C THR A 227 16.60 8.51 14.48
N SER A 228 15.62 7.73 14.03
CA SER A 228 15.78 6.30 13.80
C SER A 228 16.73 6.00 12.64
N PHE A 229 16.63 6.79 11.56
CA PHE A 229 17.45 6.66 10.37
C PHE A 229 18.94 6.88 10.68
N LYS A 230 19.29 7.88 11.51
CA LYS A 230 20.67 8.13 11.97
C LYS A 230 21.34 6.91 12.60
N SER A 231 20.57 6.03 13.22
CA SER A 231 21.07 4.81 13.86
C SER A 231 21.16 3.62 12.89
N SER A 232 20.70 3.77 11.65
CA SER A 232 20.70 2.72 10.64
C SER A 232 22.00 2.67 9.81
N PRO A 233 22.39 1.51 9.26
CA PRO A 233 23.53 1.41 8.35
C PRO A 233 23.40 2.31 7.11
N SER A 234 22.18 2.56 6.64
CA SER A 234 21.90 3.43 5.50
C SER A 234 22.31 4.88 5.74
N TYR A 235 22.34 5.35 6.98
CA TYR A 235 22.72 6.73 7.29
C TYR A 235 24.17 7.04 6.93
N ALA A 236 25.09 6.09 7.11
CA ALA A 236 26.49 6.29 6.73
C ALA A 236 26.63 6.54 5.21
N VAL A 237 25.83 5.84 4.40
CA VAL A 237 25.78 6.03 2.94
C VAL A 237 25.16 7.40 2.61
N TYR A 238 24.03 7.72 3.25
CA TYR A 238 23.39 9.02 3.07
C TYR A 238 24.30 10.18 3.43
N ALA A 239 24.99 10.12 4.58
CA ALA A 239 25.85 11.20 5.05
C ALA A 239 27.03 11.47 4.11
N ASP A 240 27.65 10.42 3.57
CA ASP A 240 28.76 10.56 2.59
C ASP A 240 28.27 11.11 1.24
N LEU A 241 27.09 10.68 0.77
CA LEU A 241 26.50 11.21 -0.47
C LEU A 241 25.96 12.62 -0.30
N PHE A 242 25.32 12.91 0.83
CA PHE A 242 24.77 14.24 1.09
C PHE A 242 25.88 15.27 1.25
N GLY A 243 26.99 14.94 1.93
CA GLY A 243 28.29 15.64 1.87
C GLY A 243 28.25 17.16 1.60
N ASP A 244 29.16 17.65 0.76
CA ASP A 244 29.19 19.05 0.28
C ASP A 244 29.03 19.16 -1.24
N ASP A 245 28.90 18.03 -1.93
CA ASP A 245 28.79 17.97 -3.39
C ASP A 245 27.36 17.72 -3.83
N ALA A 246 26.69 18.80 -4.28
CA ALA A 246 25.31 18.78 -4.74
C ALA A 246 25.04 17.78 -5.87
N ARG A 247 26.07 17.34 -6.61
CA ARG A 247 25.94 16.32 -7.68
C ARG A 247 25.52 14.95 -7.14
N ASN A 248 25.63 14.73 -5.83
CA ASN A 248 25.29 13.47 -5.17
C ASN A 248 23.92 13.49 -4.49
N TYR A 249 23.22 14.63 -4.45
CA TYR A 249 21.96 14.77 -3.70
C TYR A 249 20.87 13.85 -4.23
N ALA A 250 20.78 13.65 -5.55
CA ALA A 250 19.86 12.67 -6.13
C ALA A 250 20.10 11.25 -5.59
N SER A 251 21.37 10.83 -5.51
CA SER A 251 21.74 9.52 -4.95
C SER A 251 21.54 9.45 -3.43
N ALA A 252 21.73 10.55 -2.71
CA ALA A 252 21.41 10.60 -1.28
C ALA A 252 19.89 10.45 -1.04
N THR A 253 19.06 11.06 -1.89
CA THR A 253 17.59 10.90 -1.85
C THR A 253 17.17 9.48 -2.18
N ASP A 254 17.87 8.74 -3.05
CA ASP A 254 17.62 7.30 -3.25
C ASP A 254 17.74 6.50 -1.95
N VAL A 255 18.76 6.80 -1.13
CA VAL A 255 18.93 6.13 0.17
C VAL A 255 17.80 6.51 1.13
N LEU A 256 17.43 7.79 1.17
CA LEU A 256 16.36 8.28 2.05
C LEU A 256 15.00 7.69 1.68
N ARG A 257 14.61 7.72 0.39
CA ARG A 257 13.25 7.34 -0.04
C ARG A 257 12.90 5.90 0.33
N TYR A 258 13.84 4.97 0.24
CA TYR A 258 13.59 3.57 0.62
C TYR A 258 13.37 3.43 2.13
N SER A 259 14.22 4.05 2.93
CA SER A 259 14.12 4.02 4.39
C SER A 259 12.90 4.78 4.91
N LEU A 260 12.55 5.91 4.29
CA LEU A 260 11.41 6.74 4.65
C LEU A 260 10.09 6.03 4.37
N ILE A 261 9.91 5.46 3.18
CA ILE A 261 8.71 4.65 2.88
C ILE A 261 8.69 3.34 3.67
N ASN A 262 9.85 2.76 4.00
CA ASN A 262 9.86 1.64 4.93
C ASN A 262 9.49 2.05 6.37
N HIS A 263 9.65 3.31 6.76
CA HIS A 263 9.25 3.78 8.08
C HIS A 263 7.78 4.18 8.13
N TYR A 264 7.36 5.13 7.28
CA TYR A 264 6.00 5.66 7.26
C TYR A 264 5.02 4.81 6.45
N GLY A 265 5.50 4.10 5.42
CA GLY A 265 4.66 3.61 4.34
C GLY A 265 4.31 4.72 3.36
N GLY A 266 3.25 4.53 2.58
CA GLY A 266 2.69 5.54 1.70
C GLY A 266 3.26 5.46 0.29
N ILE A 267 3.20 6.59 -0.39
CA ILE A 267 3.59 6.80 -1.77
C ILE A 267 4.79 7.74 -1.80
N TYR A 268 5.89 7.34 -2.38
CA TYR A 268 6.97 8.26 -2.76
C TYR A 268 6.79 8.72 -4.20
N VAL A 269 7.05 10.00 -4.46
CA VAL A 269 7.12 10.60 -5.80
C VAL A 269 8.25 11.65 -5.81
N ASP A 270 9.05 11.69 -6.88
CA ASP A 270 10.04 12.76 -7.10
C ASP A 270 9.31 14.12 -7.26
N VAL A 271 9.89 15.21 -6.75
CA VAL A 271 9.19 16.51 -6.73
C VAL A 271 8.87 17.07 -8.11
N ASP A 272 9.63 16.70 -9.13
CA ASP A 272 9.46 17.17 -10.49
C ASP A 272 8.49 16.30 -11.32
N ASP A 273 8.03 15.18 -10.76
CA ASP A 273 6.98 14.35 -11.33
C ASP A 273 5.58 14.93 -11.06
N GLN A 274 4.64 14.62 -11.95
CA GLN A 274 3.27 15.13 -11.88
C GLN A 274 2.24 14.01 -11.76
N PHE A 275 1.25 14.20 -10.90
CA PHE A 275 0.06 13.37 -10.88
C PHE A 275 -0.86 13.76 -12.05
N LYS A 276 -1.16 12.82 -12.95
CA LYS A 276 -2.14 13.01 -14.05
C LYS A 276 -3.59 12.88 -13.56
N ARG A 277 -3.79 12.22 -12.43
CA ARG A 277 -5.08 12.04 -11.74
C ARG A 277 -4.84 11.69 -10.27
N GLY A 278 -5.87 11.86 -9.44
CA GLY A 278 -5.88 11.37 -8.08
C GLY A 278 -5.80 9.84 -7.99
N VAL A 279 -5.27 9.35 -6.88
CA VAL A 279 -5.23 7.94 -6.49
C VAL A 279 -6.65 7.46 -6.21
N ARG A 280 -7.01 6.29 -6.76
CA ARG A 280 -8.35 5.71 -6.63
C ARG A 280 -8.35 4.51 -5.69
N PRO A 281 -9.49 4.23 -5.03
CA PRO A 281 -9.68 2.95 -4.36
C PRO A 281 -9.37 1.78 -5.30
N GLY A 282 -8.50 0.88 -4.88
CA GLY A 282 -8.06 -0.28 -5.67
C GLY A 282 -6.78 -0.09 -6.47
N ASP A 283 -6.22 1.14 -6.59
CA ASP A 283 -4.91 1.35 -7.21
C ASP A 283 -3.80 0.58 -6.46
N PHE A 284 -3.97 0.38 -5.15
CA PHE A 284 -3.08 -0.40 -4.30
C PHE A 284 -3.85 -1.52 -3.61
N THR A 285 -3.82 -2.73 -4.17
CA THR A 285 -4.43 -3.89 -3.53
C THR A 285 -3.60 -4.35 -2.32
N PRO A 286 -4.12 -4.33 -1.08
CA PRO A 286 -3.36 -4.69 0.11
C PRO A 286 -2.70 -6.06 -0.04
N LYS A 287 -1.38 -6.11 0.19
CA LYS A 287 -0.63 -7.36 0.10
C LYS A 287 0.70 -7.25 0.83
N LYS A 288 1.00 -8.27 1.64
CA LYS A 288 2.28 -8.39 2.34
C LYS A 288 3.46 -8.34 1.37
N ASN A 289 4.50 -7.61 1.80
CA ASN A 289 5.78 -7.43 1.10
C ASN A 289 5.66 -6.77 -0.28
N ARG A 290 4.52 -6.17 -0.59
CA ARG A 290 4.24 -5.58 -1.90
C ARG A 290 4.86 -4.20 -2.02
N VAL A 291 5.65 -4.02 -3.06
CA VAL A 291 6.05 -2.70 -3.55
C VAL A 291 5.35 -2.49 -4.89
N PHE A 292 4.64 -1.38 -5.02
CA PHE A 292 4.00 -0.94 -6.25
C PHE A 292 4.92 0.04 -6.96
N THR A 293 5.06 -0.07 -8.28
CA THR A 293 6.09 0.68 -9.01
C THR A 293 5.54 1.35 -10.26
N VAL A 294 6.39 2.08 -10.97
CA VAL A 294 6.19 2.38 -12.39
C VAL A 294 6.54 1.16 -13.26
N GLY A 295 6.26 1.24 -14.56
CA GLY A 295 6.72 0.29 -15.55
C GLY A 295 8.23 0.38 -15.81
N PRO A 296 8.82 -0.64 -16.44
CA PRO A 296 10.23 -0.61 -16.81
C PRO A 296 10.49 0.41 -17.93
N VAL A 297 11.69 0.97 -17.94
CA VAL A 297 12.21 1.94 -18.91
C VAL A 297 13.65 1.61 -19.26
N ASN A 298 14.13 2.08 -20.41
CA ASN A 298 15.55 2.05 -20.74
C ASN A 298 16.30 3.23 -20.12
N PRO A 299 17.45 3.01 -19.46
CA PRO A 299 18.31 4.11 -19.06
C PRO A 299 19.01 4.72 -20.29
N PRO A 300 19.42 6.01 -20.27
CA PRO A 300 19.93 6.68 -21.46
C PRO A 300 21.32 6.21 -21.92
N TRP A 301 22.06 5.48 -21.08
CA TRP A 301 23.40 4.99 -21.41
C TRP A 301 23.44 3.59 -22.00
N ASP A 302 22.32 2.86 -21.99
CA ASP A 302 22.21 1.51 -22.56
C ASP A 302 20.76 1.23 -22.97
N ALA A 303 20.50 1.31 -24.28
CA ALA A 303 19.20 1.07 -24.87
C ALA A 303 18.74 -0.41 -24.78
N ASN A 304 19.65 -1.34 -24.46
CA ASN A 304 19.31 -2.75 -24.27
C ASN A 304 19.07 -3.11 -22.80
N GLU A 305 19.39 -2.20 -21.87
CA GLU A 305 19.12 -2.37 -20.45
C GLU A 305 17.70 -1.91 -20.11
N TYR A 306 17.04 -2.63 -19.20
CA TYR A 306 15.75 -2.22 -18.66
C TYR A 306 15.81 -2.16 -17.13
N VAL A 307 15.19 -1.13 -16.56
CA VAL A 307 15.07 -0.96 -15.12
C VAL A 307 13.67 -0.46 -14.77
N ILE A 308 13.17 -0.86 -13.60
CA ILE A 308 12.04 -0.19 -12.96
C ILE A 308 12.59 1.08 -12.32
N ASN A 309 12.13 2.24 -12.78
CA ASN A 309 12.54 3.51 -12.20
C ASN A 309 12.06 3.62 -10.74
N ASN A 310 12.86 4.26 -9.88
CA ASN A 310 12.61 4.43 -8.45
C ASN A 310 12.08 5.84 -8.11
N ASN A 311 11.67 6.61 -9.11
CA ASN A 311 11.10 7.96 -9.01
C ASN A 311 9.71 7.96 -8.36
N ALA A 312 8.92 6.89 -8.55
CA ALA A 312 7.62 6.75 -7.90
C ALA A 312 7.36 5.28 -7.52
N PHE A 313 7.04 5.07 -6.24
CA PHE A 313 6.67 3.76 -5.72
C PHE A 313 5.82 3.89 -4.46
N ALA A 314 5.12 2.81 -4.12
CA ALA A 314 4.35 2.75 -2.88
C ALA A 314 4.56 1.44 -2.16
N SER A 315 4.45 1.51 -0.85
CA SER A 315 4.48 0.34 0.01
C SER A 315 3.78 0.66 1.32
N HIS A 316 3.32 -0.38 1.99
CA HIS A 316 3.11 -0.29 3.41
C HIS A 316 4.44 -0.04 4.16
N SER A 317 4.37 0.48 5.39
CA SER A 317 5.52 0.60 6.30
C SER A 317 6.14 -0.77 6.61
N GLN A 318 7.33 -0.83 7.22
CA GLN A 318 8.05 -2.04 7.62
C GLN A 318 7.92 -3.19 6.61
N ASN A 319 8.19 -2.90 5.34
CA ASN A 319 8.20 -3.88 4.27
C ASN A 319 9.57 -4.58 4.22
N PRO A 320 9.66 -5.89 4.49
CA PRO A 320 10.91 -6.64 4.40
C PRO A 320 11.62 -6.51 3.05
N THR A 321 10.88 -6.26 1.97
CA THR A 321 11.46 -6.01 0.64
C THR A 321 12.20 -4.66 0.60
N LEU A 322 11.64 -3.60 1.21
CA LEU A 322 12.32 -2.29 1.29
C LEU A 322 13.48 -2.31 2.29
N LEU A 323 13.35 -3.06 3.39
CA LEU A 323 14.48 -3.28 4.31
C LEU A 323 15.63 -4.00 3.60
N ALA A 324 15.33 -5.07 2.86
CA ALA A 324 16.33 -5.79 2.07
C ALA A 324 16.98 -4.88 1.02
N LEU A 325 16.21 -3.99 0.41
CA LEU A 325 16.72 -3.00 -0.52
C LEU A 325 17.69 -2.02 0.14
N SER A 326 17.34 -1.44 1.28
CA SER A 326 18.24 -0.55 2.04
C SER A 326 19.54 -1.25 2.47
N ASN A 327 19.45 -2.53 2.84
CA ASN A 327 20.62 -3.35 3.18
C ASN A 327 21.50 -3.63 1.96
N GLU A 328 20.89 -3.95 0.81
CA GLU A 328 21.61 -4.18 -0.45
C GLU A 328 22.32 -2.91 -0.93
N VAL A 329 21.67 -1.75 -0.84
CA VAL A 329 22.28 -0.44 -1.13
C VAL A 329 23.53 -0.24 -0.28
N THR A 330 23.41 -0.50 1.03
CA THR A 330 24.55 -0.38 1.96
C THR A 330 25.69 -1.35 1.61
N ALA A 331 25.36 -2.59 1.25
CA ALA A 331 26.34 -3.59 0.86
C ALA A 331 27.08 -3.21 -0.43
N ARG A 332 26.34 -2.80 -1.47
CA ARG A 332 26.91 -2.37 -2.75
C ARG A 332 27.76 -1.11 -2.60
N TYR A 333 27.34 -0.18 -1.76
CA TYR A 333 28.11 1.04 -1.50
C TYR A 333 29.47 0.72 -0.87
N LYS A 334 29.49 -0.16 0.14
CA LYS A 334 30.73 -0.63 0.77
C LYS A 334 31.63 -1.38 -0.22
N ALA A 335 31.05 -2.24 -1.05
CA ALA A 335 31.79 -2.97 -2.07
C ALA A 335 32.42 -2.03 -3.12
N GLN A 336 31.72 -0.97 -3.52
CA GLN A 336 32.24 0.04 -4.44
C GLN A 336 33.47 0.75 -3.88
N GLN A 337 33.46 1.09 -2.58
CA GLN A 337 34.60 1.70 -1.90
C GLN A 337 35.84 0.79 -1.81
N GLY A 338 35.64 -0.53 -1.79
CA GLY A 338 36.73 -1.53 -1.70
C GLY A 338 37.24 -2.05 -3.04
N SER A 339 36.75 -1.54 -4.18
CA SER A 339 37.14 -2.00 -5.52
C SER A 339 38.54 -1.52 -5.92
N ALA A 340 39.24 -2.29 -6.77
CA ALA A 340 40.60 -1.97 -7.24
C ALA A 340 40.74 -0.65 -8.02
N ALA A 341 39.61 -0.07 -8.48
CA ALA A 341 39.55 1.26 -9.09
C ALA A 341 39.38 2.42 -8.07
N GLY A 342 39.08 2.12 -6.80
CA GLY A 342 39.43 2.91 -5.61
C GLY A 342 38.72 4.23 -5.32
N LEU A 343 37.79 4.72 -6.15
CA LEU A 343 37.07 5.96 -5.86
C LEU A 343 35.77 5.71 -5.08
N ARG A 344 35.58 6.45 -3.99
CA ARG A 344 34.26 6.55 -3.33
C ARG A 344 33.25 7.09 -4.33
N LEU A 345 32.03 6.54 -4.32
CA LEU A 345 30.97 6.97 -5.24
C LEU A 345 30.70 8.49 -5.16
N SER A 346 30.74 9.04 -3.96
CA SER A 346 30.63 10.49 -3.68
C SER A 346 31.72 11.33 -4.36
N ALA A 347 32.92 10.77 -4.56
CA ALA A 347 34.08 11.45 -5.15
C ALA A 347 34.21 11.24 -6.68
N MET A 348 33.37 10.39 -7.28
CA MET A 348 33.44 10.12 -8.71
C MET A 348 33.08 11.37 -9.54
N PRO A 349 33.78 11.62 -10.67
CA PRO A 349 33.45 12.69 -11.59
C PRO A 349 32.07 12.45 -12.24
N ALA A 350 31.39 13.54 -12.60
CA ALA A 350 30.11 13.45 -13.31
C ALA A 350 30.30 12.82 -14.70
N GLY A 351 29.30 12.07 -15.15
CA GLY A 351 29.29 11.43 -16.47
C GLY A 351 28.63 10.05 -16.46
N ASN A 352 28.45 9.47 -17.65
CA ASN A 352 27.71 8.22 -17.84
C ASN A 352 28.21 7.07 -16.96
N GLU A 353 29.51 6.98 -16.69
CA GLU A 353 30.06 5.92 -15.85
C GLU A 353 29.62 6.05 -14.39
N LYS A 354 29.71 7.25 -13.81
CA LYS A 354 29.19 7.50 -12.45
C LYS A 354 27.70 7.15 -12.38
N MET A 355 26.94 7.52 -13.40
CA MET A 355 25.50 7.26 -13.44
C MET A 355 25.13 5.79 -13.50
N LYS A 356 25.88 5.00 -14.28
CA LYS A 356 25.76 3.54 -14.28
C LYS A 356 26.00 2.96 -12.89
N ILE A 357 27.04 3.41 -12.20
CA ILE A 357 27.36 2.96 -10.84
C ILE A 357 26.29 3.43 -9.84
N VAL A 358 25.83 4.69 -9.91
CA VAL A 358 24.74 5.21 -9.07
C VAL A 358 23.49 4.35 -9.24
N SER A 359 23.08 4.05 -10.46
CA SER A 359 21.93 3.17 -10.72
C SER A 359 22.12 1.78 -10.09
N GLN A 360 23.33 1.22 -10.20
CA GLN A 360 23.69 -0.08 -9.64
C GLN A 360 23.75 -0.11 -8.11
N VAL A 361 24.10 0.99 -7.46
CA VAL A 361 24.39 1.05 -6.03
C VAL A 361 23.21 1.61 -5.23
N THR A 362 22.62 2.73 -5.64
CA THR A 362 21.52 3.39 -4.91
C THR A 362 20.22 3.49 -5.73
N GLY A 363 20.32 3.57 -7.05
CA GLY A 363 19.20 3.94 -7.93
C GLY A 363 18.38 2.77 -8.50
N PRO A 364 17.82 2.95 -9.71
CA PRO A 364 16.87 2.00 -10.32
C PRO A 364 17.34 0.56 -10.51
N LYS A 365 18.64 0.31 -10.76
CA LYS A 365 19.12 -1.05 -11.01
C LYS A 365 19.19 -1.88 -9.72
N VAL A 366 19.61 -1.30 -8.60
CA VAL A 366 19.50 -1.98 -7.29
C VAL A 366 18.03 -2.20 -6.92
N PHE A 367 17.18 -1.17 -7.10
CA PHE A 367 15.73 -1.25 -6.89
C PHE A 367 15.11 -2.43 -7.65
N THR A 368 15.34 -2.48 -8.97
CA THR A 368 14.86 -3.55 -9.85
C THR A 368 15.37 -4.93 -9.42
N SER A 369 16.66 -5.04 -9.11
CA SER A 369 17.27 -6.33 -8.76
C SER A 369 16.70 -6.92 -7.46
N VAL A 370 16.48 -6.08 -6.44
CA VAL A 370 15.93 -6.54 -5.15
C VAL A 370 14.45 -6.85 -5.27
N LEU A 371 13.67 -5.99 -5.93
CA LEU A 371 12.24 -6.22 -6.08
C LEU A 371 11.95 -7.51 -6.87
N THR A 372 12.69 -7.73 -7.95
CA THR A 372 12.47 -8.91 -8.80
C THR A 372 13.02 -10.20 -8.19
N SER A 373 14.07 -10.16 -7.36
CA SER A 373 14.53 -11.35 -6.63
C SER A 373 13.55 -11.78 -5.53
N ARG A 374 12.82 -10.83 -4.93
CA ARG A 374 11.89 -11.10 -3.82
C ARG A 374 10.45 -11.32 -4.23
N ASP A 375 10.03 -10.90 -5.43
CA ASP A 375 8.71 -11.18 -5.98
C ASP A 375 8.81 -11.82 -7.37
N GLN A 376 8.81 -13.15 -7.42
CA GLN A 376 8.88 -13.92 -8.67
C GLN A 376 7.77 -13.56 -9.67
N LYS A 377 6.59 -13.16 -9.19
CA LYS A 377 5.49 -12.73 -10.07
C LYS A 377 5.74 -11.32 -10.63
N LEU A 378 6.44 -10.44 -9.90
CA LEU A 378 6.96 -9.18 -10.45
C LEU A 378 8.07 -9.44 -11.47
N ARG A 379 8.99 -10.38 -11.18
CA ARG A 379 10.05 -10.75 -12.14
C ARG A 379 9.47 -11.23 -13.46
N LYS A 380 8.53 -12.17 -13.43
CA LYS A 380 7.84 -12.65 -14.65
C LYS A 380 7.13 -11.53 -15.40
N LEU A 381 6.55 -10.56 -14.69
CA LEU A 381 5.90 -9.41 -15.32
C LEU A 381 6.94 -8.47 -15.95
N PHE A 382 8.04 -8.18 -15.26
CA PHE A 382 9.15 -7.38 -15.77
C PHE A 382 9.72 -8.01 -17.05
N ASP A 383 10.08 -9.30 -17.00
CA ASP A 383 10.64 -10.03 -18.15
C ASP A 383 9.66 -10.04 -19.34
N ALA A 384 8.35 -10.16 -19.07
CA ALA A 384 7.32 -10.10 -20.11
C ALA A 384 7.19 -8.72 -20.75
N VAL A 385 7.25 -7.63 -19.96
CA VAL A 385 7.20 -6.27 -20.50
C VAL A 385 8.45 -5.98 -21.33
N VAL A 386 9.63 -6.39 -20.86
CA VAL A 386 10.90 -6.24 -21.60
C VAL A 386 10.87 -7.01 -22.92
N ALA A 387 10.41 -8.26 -22.90
CA ALA A 387 10.33 -9.08 -24.11
C ALA A 387 9.39 -8.49 -25.17
N LEU A 388 8.34 -7.77 -24.77
CA LEU A 388 7.45 -7.09 -25.72
C LEU A 388 8.06 -5.85 -26.33
N ASP A 389 8.83 -5.10 -25.54
CA ASP A 389 9.49 -3.91 -26.05
C ASP A 389 10.62 -4.29 -27.00
N GLN A 390 11.27 -5.44 -26.75
CA GLN A 390 12.35 -5.98 -27.57
C GLN A 390 11.89 -6.84 -28.75
N SER A 391 10.63 -7.28 -28.81
CA SER A 391 10.14 -8.15 -29.88
C SER A 391 8.81 -7.66 -30.45
N ASP A 392 8.70 -7.64 -31.78
CA ASP A 392 7.43 -7.41 -32.49
C ASP A 392 6.42 -8.56 -32.31
N LYS A 393 6.62 -9.45 -31.32
CA LYS A 393 5.77 -10.63 -31.11
C LYS A 393 4.62 -10.29 -30.14
N PRO A 394 3.38 -10.62 -30.50
CA PRO A 394 2.23 -10.36 -29.65
C PRO A 394 2.26 -11.17 -28.35
N LEU A 395 1.74 -10.58 -27.27
CA LEU A 395 1.54 -11.25 -25.98
C LEU A 395 0.66 -12.50 -26.09
N LYS A 396 1.07 -13.59 -25.45
CA LYS A 396 0.13 -14.65 -25.08
C LYS A 396 -0.77 -14.14 -23.94
N ASN A 397 -2.06 -13.98 -24.22
CA ASN A 397 -3.09 -13.51 -23.29
C ASN A 397 -2.86 -12.06 -22.81
N PRO A 398 -3.06 -11.06 -23.70
CA PRO A 398 -2.79 -9.65 -23.42
C PRO A 398 -3.59 -9.11 -22.23
N ASP A 399 -4.86 -9.48 -22.08
CA ASP A 399 -5.73 -8.98 -21.00
C ASP A 399 -5.19 -9.32 -19.62
N ARG A 400 -4.74 -10.56 -19.43
CA ARG A 400 -4.12 -10.98 -18.17
C ARG A 400 -2.85 -10.20 -17.88
N HIS A 401 -2.05 -9.91 -18.90
CA HIS A 401 -0.81 -9.16 -18.75
C HIS A 401 -1.08 -7.70 -18.38
N TYR A 402 -2.00 -7.04 -19.09
CA TYR A 402 -2.42 -5.67 -18.75
C TYR A 402 -2.99 -5.61 -17.33
N ALA A 403 -3.85 -6.54 -16.94
CA ALA A 403 -4.35 -6.62 -15.56
C ALA A 403 -3.24 -6.80 -14.50
N GLN A 404 -2.15 -7.52 -14.82
CA GLN A 404 -1.00 -7.62 -13.90
C GLN A 404 -0.17 -6.33 -13.86
N ARG A 405 0.00 -5.63 -15.00
CA ARG A 405 0.64 -4.30 -15.03
C ARG A 405 -0.15 -3.31 -14.18
N GLU A 406 -1.46 -3.25 -14.35
CA GLU A 406 -2.36 -2.41 -13.55
C GLU A 406 -2.21 -2.68 -12.05
N LYS A 407 -2.10 -3.95 -11.67
CA LYS A 407 -2.03 -4.36 -10.26
C LYS A 407 -0.68 -4.13 -9.58
N ARG A 408 0.42 -4.15 -10.34
CA ARG A 408 1.80 -4.16 -9.79
C ARG A 408 2.60 -2.92 -10.15
N MET A 409 2.28 -2.31 -11.29
CA MET A 409 2.93 -1.13 -11.82
C MET A 409 1.94 0.05 -11.98
N PRO A 410 1.09 0.33 -10.97
CA PRO A 410 -0.08 1.20 -11.11
C PRO A 410 0.29 2.65 -11.45
N PHE A 411 1.47 3.11 -11.02
CA PHE A 411 1.95 4.49 -11.21
C PHE A 411 2.08 4.87 -12.69
N SER A 412 2.32 3.89 -13.58
CA SER A 412 2.41 4.13 -15.03
C SER A 412 1.17 4.83 -15.62
N ARG A 413 0.02 4.72 -14.94
CA ARG A 413 -1.23 5.34 -15.37
C ARG A 413 -1.41 6.78 -14.93
N PHE A 414 -0.82 7.16 -13.80
CA PHE A 414 -1.17 8.40 -13.12
C PHE A 414 0.02 9.23 -12.67
N ILE A 415 1.25 8.77 -12.90
CA ILE A 415 2.46 9.60 -12.78
C ILE A 415 2.98 9.90 -14.17
N LYS A 416 3.27 11.19 -14.39
CA LYS A 416 4.04 11.69 -15.52
C LYS A 416 5.45 12.00 -15.04
N MET A 417 6.44 11.35 -15.65
CA MET A 417 7.83 11.60 -15.31
C MET A 417 8.25 13.03 -15.69
N GLY A 418 8.87 13.72 -14.75
CA GLY A 418 9.50 15.02 -14.92
C GLY A 418 10.82 14.95 -15.70
N GLN A 419 11.39 16.12 -15.96
CA GLN A 419 12.62 16.31 -16.73
C GLN A 419 13.84 16.58 -15.82
N ALA A 420 13.62 16.84 -14.53
CA ALA A 420 14.69 17.21 -13.62
C ALA A 420 15.28 15.93 -13.00
N HIS A 421 16.52 15.64 -13.34
CA HIS A 421 17.20 14.40 -12.94
C HIS A 421 16.72 13.13 -13.65
N THR A 422 16.12 13.27 -14.84
CA THR A 422 16.12 12.19 -15.83
C THR A 422 17.56 11.97 -16.28
N TRP A 423 18.33 11.25 -15.47
CA TRP A 423 19.62 10.71 -15.84
C TRP A 423 20.56 11.74 -16.53
N ARG A 424 20.62 12.98 -16.03
CA ARG A 424 21.51 14.04 -16.53
C ARG A 424 22.15 14.80 -15.39
#